data_AF-A0A0S3RI59-F1
#
_entry.id   AF-A0A0S3RI59-F1
#
_cell.length_a   1.000
_cell.length_b   1.000
_cell.length_c   1.000
_cell.angle_alpha   90.00
_cell.angle_beta   90.00
_cell.angle_gamma   90.00
#
_symmetry.space_group_name_H-M   'P 1'
#
loop_
_entity.id
_entity.type
_entity.pdbx_description
1 polymer ?
#
loop_
_entity_poly.entity_id
_entity_poly.type
_entity_poly.pdbx_seq_one_letter_code
_entity_poly.pdbx_strand_id
1 'polypeptide(L)'
;MTNNTLLHLAAKLAPSSQELVTGAAFQMCLEKRWFEEVKKIMPPHLIIKKNSALLTAKDLFTKEHEGLRKDGAEWMKRTAENCMLISTVIATAVFSAAINIPGGIDDGTNKPNYLNQTSFLVFAISAGAAFISSSTAILIFLSILMSRYSEDDFYRSLPFKLIFGLLTLFISIACMMIAFASAFFITYNYGSWVVPNSIAVLVCLPLLLYIFLQYSLWSDIIYSTFNCRSLFRPTKCMIYT
;
A
#
# COMPACT_ATOMS: atom_id res chain seq x y z
N MET A 1 -1.36 45.01 6.27
CA MET A 1 -2.46 44.05 6.50
C MET A 1 -2.50 43.07 5.34
N THR A 2 -2.23 41.79 5.58
CA THR A 2 -2.22 40.78 4.51
C THR A 2 -3.65 40.54 4.00
N ASN A 3 -3.92 40.85 2.74
CA ASN A 3 -5.23 40.65 2.09
C ASN A 3 -5.46 39.16 1.75
N ASN A 4 -5.38 38.28 2.76
CA ASN A 4 -5.51 36.84 2.59
C ASN A 4 -6.97 36.42 2.78
N THR A 5 -7.48 35.55 1.89
CA THR A 5 -8.75 34.85 2.12
C THR A 5 -8.53 33.61 2.98
N LEU A 6 -9.61 33.03 3.53
CA LEU A 6 -9.54 31.76 4.25
C LEU A 6 -8.83 30.67 3.41
N LEU A 7 -9.05 30.65 2.09
CA LEU A 7 -8.38 29.72 1.18
C LEU A 7 -6.85 29.94 1.10
N HIS A 8 -6.37 31.18 1.24
CA HIS A 8 -4.92 31.44 1.33
C HIS A 8 -4.32 30.99 2.65
N LEU A 9 -5.09 30.97 3.74
CA LEU A 9 -4.64 30.44 5.01
C LEU A 9 -4.56 28.92 4.97
N ALA A 10 -5.55 28.27 4.34
CA ALA A 10 -5.53 26.83 4.09
C ALA A 10 -4.44 26.40 3.09
N ALA A 11 -3.93 27.33 2.28
CA ALA A 11 -2.84 27.10 1.35
C ALA A 11 -1.44 27.13 1.98
N LYS A 12 -1.33 27.57 3.24
CA LYS A 12 -0.05 27.58 3.96
C LYS A 12 0.21 26.21 4.56
N LEU A 13 1.46 25.77 4.46
CA LEU A 13 1.92 24.55 5.11
C LEU A 13 1.71 24.68 6.63
N ALA A 14 1.11 23.66 7.25
CA ALA A 14 1.01 23.65 8.70
C ALA A 14 2.43 23.61 9.30
N PRO A 15 2.70 24.32 10.42
CA PRO A 15 3.96 24.14 11.13
C PRO A 15 4.12 22.64 11.43
N SER A 16 5.35 22.14 11.31
CA SER A 16 5.69 20.72 11.50
C SER A 16 5.37 20.26 12.92
N SER A 17 4.09 20.06 13.23
CA SER A 17 3.66 19.29 14.38
C SER A 17 4.12 17.88 14.08
N GLN A 18 5.14 17.47 14.82
CA GLN A 18 5.86 16.21 14.69
C GLN A 18 4.92 15.05 14.32
N GLU A 19 5.31 14.33 13.28
CA GLU A 19 5.12 12.86 13.18
C GLU A 19 3.69 12.32 13.18
N LEU A 20 2.66 13.13 12.90
CA LEU A 20 1.30 12.60 12.95
C LEU A 20 0.89 11.73 11.74
N VAL A 21 1.72 11.64 10.70
CA VAL A 21 1.38 10.91 9.47
C VAL A 21 2.61 10.20 8.92
N THR A 22 2.45 8.90 8.64
CA THR A 22 3.47 7.95 8.18
C THR A 22 3.99 8.28 6.77
N GLY A 23 4.71 9.40 6.61
CA GLY A 23 5.44 9.78 5.39
C GLY A 23 4.92 11.04 4.69
N ALA A 24 5.85 11.82 4.12
CA ALA A 24 5.60 13.10 3.45
C ALA A 24 4.52 13.02 2.35
N ALA A 25 4.37 11.88 1.68
CA ALA A 25 3.34 11.67 0.67
C ALA A 25 1.92 11.71 1.23
N PHE A 26 1.70 11.20 2.44
CA PHE A 26 0.39 11.19 3.08
C PHE A 26 0.04 12.53 3.69
N GLN A 27 1.02 13.23 4.29
CA GLN A 27 0.83 14.63 4.70
C GLN A 27 0.39 15.48 3.50
N MET A 28 1.06 15.32 2.37
CA MET A 28 0.73 16.05 1.14
C MET A 28 -0.68 15.71 0.61
N CYS A 29 -1.11 14.45 0.72
CA CYS A 29 -2.48 14.05 0.39
C CYS A 29 -3.54 14.71 1.29
N LEU A 30 -3.26 14.80 2.60
CA LEU A 30 -4.14 15.42 3.57
C LEU A 30 -4.25 16.93 3.34
N GLU A 31 -3.12 17.61 3.11
CA GLU A 31 -3.06 19.06 2.90
C GLU A 31 -3.77 19.48 1.61
N LYS A 32 -3.59 18.76 0.48
CA LYS A 32 -4.37 19.06 -0.75
C LYS A 32 -5.86 18.87 -0.53
N ARG A 33 -6.25 17.85 0.22
CA ARG A 33 -7.66 17.59 0.46
C ARG A 33 -8.29 18.62 1.38
N TRP A 34 -7.59 19.03 2.43
CA TRP A 34 -7.99 20.16 3.27
C TRP A 34 -8.19 21.44 2.42
N PHE A 35 -7.24 21.73 1.54
CA PHE A 35 -7.34 22.86 0.61
C PHE A 35 -8.59 22.77 -0.28
N GLU A 36 -8.90 21.60 -0.87
CA GLU A 36 -10.11 21.42 -1.69
C GLU A 36 -11.42 21.48 -0.87
N GLU A 37 -11.44 21.04 0.39
CA GLU A 37 -12.63 21.17 1.25
C GLU A 37 -12.88 22.65 1.62
N VAL A 38 -11.85 23.40 2.00
CA VAL A 38 -11.98 24.84 2.26
C VAL A 38 -12.45 25.57 0.99
N LYS A 39 -11.95 25.17 -0.18
CA LYS A 39 -12.36 25.74 -1.47
C LYS A 39 -13.85 25.53 -1.78
N LYS A 40 -14.43 24.38 -1.41
CA LYS A 40 -15.87 24.11 -1.61
C LYS A 40 -16.78 25.02 -0.79
N ILE A 41 -16.33 25.49 0.36
CA ILE A 41 -17.11 26.35 1.27
C ILE A 41 -16.95 27.84 0.88
N MET A 42 -16.00 28.16 0.01
CA MET A 42 -15.68 29.53 -0.37
C MET A 42 -16.56 30.04 -1.52
N PRO A 43 -17.11 31.27 -1.43
CA PRO A 43 -17.73 31.94 -2.56
C PRO A 43 -16.78 32.02 -3.78
N PRO A 44 -17.28 31.82 -5.02
CA PRO A 44 -16.44 31.74 -6.22
C PRO A 44 -15.50 32.94 -6.42
N HIS A 45 -15.95 34.14 -6.08
CA HIS A 45 -15.17 35.37 -6.20
C HIS A 45 -13.95 35.42 -5.25
N LEU A 46 -13.99 34.68 -4.13
CA LEU A 46 -12.88 34.61 -3.17
C LEU A 46 -11.85 33.53 -3.52
N ILE A 47 -12.18 32.60 -4.41
CA ILE A 47 -11.27 31.54 -4.88
C ILE A 47 -10.21 32.13 -5.83
N ILE A 48 -10.63 33.05 -6.70
CA ILE A 48 -9.77 33.68 -7.73
C ILE A 48 -9.09 34.95 -7.18
N LYS A 49 -9.56 35.47 -6.03
CA LYS A 49 -8.98 36.65 -5.39
C LYS A 49 -7.48 36.42 -5.14
N LYS A 50 -6.68 37.41 -5.49
CA LYS A 50 -5.24 37.40 -5.22
C LYS A 50 -4.92 38.03 -3.88
N ASN A 51 -3.93 37.51 -3.18
CA ASN A 51 -3.42 38.13 -1.96
C ASN A 51 -2.56 39.37 -2.26
N SER A 52 -1.99 39.97 -1.21
CA SER A 52 -1.09 41.13 -1.32
C SER A 52 0.21 40.84 -2.11
N ALA A 53 0.55 39.57 -2.33
CA ALA A 53 1.68 39.15 -3.15
C ALA A 53 1.27 38.80 -4.59
N LEU A 54 0.04 39.16 -5.01
CA LEU A 54 -0.52 38.88 -6.34
C LEU A 54 -0.65 37.37 -6.68
N LEU A 55 -0.60 36.49 -5.68
CA LEU A 55 -0.78 35.05 -5.82
C LEU A 55 -2.23 34.66 -5.57
N THR A 56 -2.74 33.70 -6.35
CA THR A 56 -3.98 33.00 -5.96
C THR A 56 -3.70 32.01 -4.85
N ALA A 57 -4.74 31.55 -4.15
CA ALA A 57 -4.57 30.53 -3.12
C ALA A 57 -4.01 29.21 -3.69
N LYS A 58 -4.30 28.88 -4.95
CA LYS A 58 -3.73 27.71 -5.63
C LYS A 58 -2.22 27.88 -5.89
N ASP A 59 -1.81 29.03 -6.40
CA ASP A 59 -0.39 29.32 -6.66
C ASP A 59 0.41 29.30 -5.35
N LEU A 60 -0.18 29.84 -4.27
CA LEU A 60 0.41 29.80 -2.94
C LEU A 60 0.55 28.36 -2.43
N PHE A 61 -0.49 27.52 -2.59
CA PHE A 61 -0.44 26.13 -2.19
C PHE A 61 0.69 25.37 -2.90
N THR A 62 0.77 25.47 -4.23
CA THR A 62 1.83 24.83 -5.04
C THR A 62 3.22 25.26 -4.59
N LYS A 63 3.41 26.55 -4.27
CA LYS A 63 4.70 27.08 -3.82
C LYS A 63 5.09 26.60 -2.43
N GLU A 64 4.18 26.68 -1.45
CA GLU A 64 4.44 26.29 -0.06
C GLU A 64 4.68 24.78 0.09
N HIS A 65 4.06 23.96 -0.76
CA HIS A 65 4.11 22.51 -0.67
C HIS A 65 5.09 21.84 -1.66
N GLU A 66 5.91 22.62 -2.37
CA GLU A 66 6.84 22.07 -3.36
C GLU A 66 7.86 21.10 -2.74
N GLY A 67 8.41 21.45 -1.57
CA GLY A 67 9.34 20.59 -0.82
C GLY A 67 8.69 19.30 -0.39
N LEU A 68 7.54 19.38 0.29
CA LEU A 68 6.79 18.21 0.75
C LEU A 68 6.39 17.28 -0.39
N ARG A 69 6.07 17.82 -1.57
CA ARG A 69 5.78 17.03 -2.77
C ARG A 69 7.00 16.25 -3.27
N LYS A 70 8.18 16.86 -3.26
CA LYS A 70 9.44 16.19 -3.66
C LYS A 70 9.76 15.06 -2.68
N ASP A 71 9.68 15.33 -1.39
CA ASP A 71 9.93 14.35 -0.34
C ASP A 71 8.91 13.19 -0.40
N GLY A 72 7.64 13.51 -0.63
CA GLY A 72 6.59 12.53 -0.83
C GLY A 72 6.80 11.67 -2.08
N ALA A 73 7.21 12.28 -3.20
CA ALA A 73 7.52 11.55 -4.43
C ALA A 73 8.71 10.61 -4.25
N GLU A 74 9.79 11.07 -3.60
CA GLU A 74 10.95 10.23 -3.30
C GLU A 74 10.58 9.07 -2.37
N TRP A 75 9.80 9.36 -1.32
CA TRP A 75 9.33 8.34 -0.38
C TRP A 75 8.51 7.25 -1.09
N MET A 76 7.58 7.63 -1.98
CA MET A 76 6.78 6.68 -2.75
C MET A 76 7.64 5.84 -3.70
N LYS A 77 8.62 6.48 -4.37
CA LYS A 77 9.53 5.79 -5.29
C LYS A 77 10.40 4.77 -4.56
N ARG A 78 11.05 5.17 -3.46
CA ARG A 78 11.87 4.29 -2.62
C ARG A 78 11.04 3.12 -2.05
N THR A 79 9.80 3.39 -1.61
CA THR A 79 8.91 2.35 -1.12
C THR A 79 8.52 1.37 -2.22
N ALA A 80 8.18 1.86 -3.41
CA ALA A 80 7.85 1.02 -4.56
C ALA A 80 9.04 0.17 -5.03
N GLU A 81 10.25 0.73 -5.09
CA GLU A 81 11.49 -0.01 -5.40
C GLU A 81 11.71 -1.15 -4.41
N ASN A 82 11.67 -0.87 -3.11
CA ASN A 82 11.86 -1.87 -2.07
C ASN A 82 10.80 -2.98 -2.14
N CYS A 83 9.53 -2.63 -2.30
CA CYS A 83 8.46 -3.62 -2.39
C CYS A 83 8.52 -4.43 -3.68
N MET A 84 8.94 -3.84 -4.80
CA MET A 84 9.17 -4.54 -6.06
C MET A 84 10.31 -5.56 -5.93
N LEU A 85 11.40 -5.21 -5.24
CA LEU A 85 12.49 -6.14 -4.93
C LEU A 85 12.00 -7.32 -4.08
N ILE A 86 11.27 -7.05 -2.99
CA ILE A 86 10.69 -8.09 -2.13
C ILE A 86 9.75 -9.01 -2.94
N SER A 87 8.87 -8.42 -3.77
CA SER A 87 7.98 -9.17 -4.65
C SER A 87 8.77 -10.07 -5.60
N THR A 88 9.82 -9.54 -6.23
CA THR A 88 10.68 -10.29 -7.14
C THR A 88 11.32 -11.50 -6.44
N VAL A 89 11.87 -11.30 -5.24
CA VAL A 89 12.44 -12.40 -4.43
C VAL A 89 11.40 -13.48 -4.13
N ILE A 90 10.18 -13.10 -3.76
CA ILE A 90 9.07 -14.05 -3.52
C ILE A 90 8.72 -14.80 -4.80
N ALA A 91 8.57 -14.11 -5.93
CA ALA A 91 8.24 -14.72 -7.21
C ALA A 91 9.30 -15.76 -7.63
N THR A 92 10.58 -15.42 -7.49
CA THR A 92 11.69 -16.32 -7.79
C THR A 92 11.72 -17.53 -6.85
N ALA A 93 11.53 -17.33 -5.54
CA ALA A 93 11.52 -18.41 -4.56
C ALA A 93 10.36 -19.39 -4.82
N VAL A 94 9.16 -18.88 -5.07
CA VAL A 94 7.98 -19.68 -5.37
C VAL A 94 8.10 -20.40 -6.71
N PHE A 95 8.66 -19.74 -7.74
CA PHE A 95 8.95 -20.38 -9.02
C PHE A 95 9.94 -21.54 -8.87
N SER A 96 11.00 -21.35 -8.10
CA SER A 96 11.98 -22.40 -7.78
C SER A 96 11.34 -23.57 -7.03
N ALA A 97 10.45 -23.30 -6.08
CA ALA A 97 9.72 -24.34 -5.35
C ALA A 97 8.70 -25.09 -6.24
N ALA A 98 8.13 -24.42 -7.25
CA ALA A 98 7.18 -25.05 -8.17
C ALA A 98 7.87 -26.06 -9.11
N ILE A 99 9.11 -25.80 -9.52
CA ILE A 99 9.89 -26.73 -10.35
C ILE A 99 10.55 -27.85 -9.52
N ASN A 100 10.89 -27.58 -8.26
CA ASN A 100 11.48 -28.54 -7.33
C ASN A 100 10.41 -29.12 -6.41
N ILE A 101 9.58 -30.01 -6.96
CA ILE A 101 8.41 -30.55 -6.27
C ILE A 101 8.81 -31.17 -4.91
N PRO A 102 8.25 -30.68 -3.79
CA PRO A 102 8.50 -31.27 -2.48
C PRO A 102 7.96 -32.70 -2.43
N GLY A 103 8.81 -33.65 -2.02
CA GLY A 103 8.48 -35.08 -1.94
C GLY A 103 9.03 -35.94 -3.09
N GLY A 104 9.55 -35.33 -4.17
CA GLY A 104 10.18 -36.05 -5.28
C GLY A 104 9.21 -36.84 -6.17
N ILE A 105 9.77 -37.48 -7.21
CA ILE A 105 9.07 -38.42 -8.08
C ILE A 105 9.41 -39.82 -7.59
N ASP A 106 8.41 -40.69 -7.48
CA ASP A 106 8.61 -42.08 -7.10
C ASP A 106 9.12 -42.88 -8.32
N ASP A 107 10.37 -43.35 -8.24
CA ASP A 107 11.10 -44.03 -9.33
C ASP A 107 10.42 -45.33 -9.78
N GLY A 108 9.56 -45.92 -8.95
CA GLY A 108 8.82 -47.16 -9.27
C GLY A 108 7.51 -46.94 -10.03
N THR A 109 6.90 -45.76 -9.96
CA THR A 109 5.58 -45.47 -10.57
C THR A 109 5.56 -44.28 -11.53
N ASN A 110 6.68 -43.55 -11.69
CA ASN A 110 6.76 -42.31 -12.48
C ASN A 110 5.69 -41.27 -12.08
N LYS A 111 5.25 -41.29 -10.82
CA LYS A 111 4.25 -40.37 -10.27
C LYS A 111 4.84 -39.61 -9.08
N PRO A 112 4.47 -38.32 -8.88
CA PRO A 112 4.85 -37.58 -7.67
C PRO A 112 4.47 -38.36 -6.41
N ASN A 113 5.31 -38.35 -5.37
CA ASN A 113 5.03 -39.08 -4.14
C ASN A 113 3.88 -38.37 -3.36
N TYR A 114 2.63 -38.75 -3.65
CA TYR A 114 1.39 -38.13 -3.15
C TYR A 114 1.01 -38.55 -1.71
N LEU A 115 1.92 -38.47 -0.74
CA LEU A 115 1.65 -38.98 0.61
C LEU A 115 0.55 -38.20 1.39
N ASN A 116 0.03 -37.09 0.83
CA ASN A 116 -1.34 -36.64 1.09
C ASN A 116 -1.86 -35.78 -0.09
N GLN A 117 -2.78 -36.28 -0.93
CA GLN A 117 -3.32 -35.55 -2.10
C GLN A 117 -3.79 -34.13 -1.76
N THR A 118 -4.32 -33.93 -0.55
CA THR A 118 -4.80 -32.64 -0.05
C THR A 118 -3.65 -31.66 0.22
N SER A 119 -2.59 -32.07 0.91
CA SER A 119 -1.44 -31.19 1.22
C SER A 119 -0.69 -30.76 -0.04
N PHE A 120 -0.53 -31.66 -1.01
CA PHE A 120 0.06 -31.33 -2.31
C PHE A 120 -0.81 -30.36 -3.12
N LEU A 121 -2.13 -30.57 -3.13
CA LEU A 121 -3.06 -29.66 -3.80
C LEU A 121 -3.06 -28.26 -3.17
N VAL A 122 -3.03 -28.19 -1.83
CA VAL A 122 -2.88 -26.91 -1.10
C VAL A 122 -1.56 -26.24 -1.43
N PHE A 123 -0.45 -26.99 -1.50
CA PHE A 123 0.84 -26.47 -1.93
C PHE A 123 0.77 -25.86 -3.34
N ALA A 124 0.26 -26.61 -4.32
CA ALA A 124 0.21 -26.18 -5.72
C ALA A 124 -0.66 -24.93 -5.92
N ILE A 125 -1.86 -24.89 -5.32
CA ILE A 125 -2.76 -23.74 -5.39
C ILE A 125 -2.12 -22.52 -4.71
N SER A 126 -1.54 -22.70 -3.53
CA SER A 126 -0.94 -21.60 -2.77
C SER A 126 0.31 -21.06 -3.46
N ALA A 127 1.17 -21.93 -4.01
CA ALA A 127 2.33 -21.52 -4.78
C ALA A 127 1.92 -20.74 -6.05
N GLY A 128 0.94 -21.23 -6.81
CA GLY A 128 0.40 -20.52 -7.97
C GLY A 128 -0.16 -19.14 -7.59
N ALA A 129 -0.97 -19.07 -6.53
CA ALA A 129 -1.53 -17.83 -6.04
C ALA A 129 -0.44 -16.84 -5.57
N ALA A 130 0.60 -17.33 -4.88
CA ALA A 130 1.74 -16.51 -4.45
C ALA A 130 2.51 -15.92 -5.64
N PHE A 131 2.75 -16.71 -6.68
CA PHE A 131 3.46 -16.27 -7.89
C PHE A 131 2.68 -15.22 -8.68
N ILE A 132 1.38 -15.45 -8.91
CA ILE A 132 0.51 -14.53 -9.66
C ILE A 132 0.35 -13.21 -8.89
N SER A 133 0.08 -13.29 -7.58
CA SER A 133 -0.06 -12.09 -6.74
C SER A 133 1.25 -11.30 -6.64
N SER A 134 2.41 -11.97 -6.54
CA SER A 134 3.70 -11.30 -6.57
C SER A 134 3.95 -10.60 -7.91
N SER A 135 3.72 -11.30 -9.03
CA SER A 135 3.87 -10.73 -10.37
C SER A 135 2.95 -9.51 -10.57
N THR A 136 1.73 -9.57 -10.03
CA THR A 136 0.79 -8.44 -10.04
C THR A 136 1.33 -7.27 -9.22
N ALA A 137 1.88 -7.53 -8.03
CA ALA A 137 2.50 -6.51 -7.19
C ALA A 137 3.67 -5.81 -7.90
N ILE A 138 4.53 -6.58 -8.58
CA ILE A 138 5.65 -6.06 -9.39
C ILE A 138 5.13 -5.07 -10.44
N LEU A 139 4.08 -5.43 -11.20
CA LEU A 139 3.51 -4.55 -12.22
C LEU A 139 2.90 -3.28 -11.63
N ILE A 140 2.25 -3.37 -10.46
CA ILE A 140 1.68 -2.22 -9.77
C ILE A 140 2.79 -1.28 -9.28
N PHE A 141 3.84 -1.80 -8.63
CA PHE A 141 4.96 -0.99 -8.17
C PHE A 141 5.74 -0.38 -9.34
N LEU A 142 5.94 -1.12 -10.43
CA LEU A 142 6.51 -0.59 -11.66
C LEU A 142 5.66 0.56 -12.23
N SER A 143 4.33 0.46 -12.15
CA SER A 143 3.42 1.55 -12.55
C SER A 143 3.56 2.81 -11.68
N ILE A 144 3.99 2.68 -10.43
CA ILE A 144 4.31 3.82 -9.55
C ILE A 144 5.63 4.45 -9.98
N LEU A 145 6.66 3.63 -10.26
CA LEU A 145 7.97 4.11 -10.72
C LEU A 145 7.90 4.83 -12.07
N MET A 146 7.05 4.36 -12.97
CA MET A 146 6.85 4.95 -14.31
C MET A 146 5.87 6.13 -14.34
N SER A 147 5.23 6.46 -13.21
CA SER A 147 4.26 7.55 -13.17
C SER A 147 4.94 8.92 -13.25
N ARG A 148 4.28 9.92 -13.85
CA ARG A 148 4.87 11.25 -14.07
C ARG A 148 4.85 12.18 -12.85
N TYR A 149 4.49 11.69 -11.65
CA TYR A 149 4.40 12.46 -10.38
C TYR A 149 3.81 13.88 -10.55
N SER A 150 2.82 14.02 -11.44
CA SER A 150 2.14 15.28 -11.75
C SER A 150 1.24 15.70 -10.59
N GLU A 151 0.89 16.99 -10.48
CA GLU A 151 0.07 17.52 -9.39
C GLU A 151 -1.35 16.92 -9.29
N ASP A 152 -1.87 16.18 -10.25
CA ASP A 152 -3.18 15.54 -10.09
C ASP A 152 -3.07 14.03 -9.89
N ASP A 153 -2.10 13.39 -10.52
CA ASP A 153 -1.83 11.96 -10.33
C ASP A 153 -1.30 11.65 -8.93
N PHE A 154 -0.48 12.54 -8.38
CA PHE A 154 0.17 12.34 -7.08
C PHE A 154 -0.82 12.10 -5.92
N TYR A 155 -2.02 12.69 -5.99
CA TYR A 155 -2.92 12.75 -4.85
C TYR A 155 -4.06 11.75 -4.88
N ARG A 156 -4.25 11.07 -6.02
CA ARG A 156 -5.32 10.08 -6.16
C ARG A 156 -4.78 8.78 -6.73
N SER A 157 -4.22 8.79 -7.93
CA SER A 157 -3.82 7.54 -8.60
C SER A 157 -2.65 6.86 -7.90
N LEU A 158 -1.65 7.63 -7.45
CA LEU A 158 -0.43 7.10 -6.81
C LEU A 158 -0.70 6.40 -5.47
N PRO A 159 -1.41 7.01 -4.48
CA PRO A 159 -1.71 6.36 -3.22
C PRO A 159 -2.54 5.09 -3.41
N PHE A 160 -3.54 5.10 -4.31
CA PHE A 160 -4.32 3.91 -4.60
C PHE A 160 -3.46 2.77 -5.17
N LYS A 161 -2.56 3.08 -6.12
CA LYS A 161 -1.63 2.07 -6.64
C LYS A 161 -0.75 1.49 -5.53
N LEU A 162 -0.23 2.33 -4.63
CA LEU A 162 0.59 1.87 -3.50
C LEU A 162 -0.19 0.90 -2.59
N ILE A 163 -1.45 1.23 -2.28
CA ILE A 163 -2.33 0.39 -1.45
C ILE A 163 -2.58 -0.96 -2.11
N PHE A 164 -2.98 -0.95 -3.38
CA PHE A 164 -3.22 -2.18 -4.12
C PHE A 164 -1.96 -3.04 -4.24
N GLY A 165 -0.79 -2.41 -4.46
CA GLY A 165 0.49 -3.12 -4.50
C GLY A 165 0.86 -3.76 -3.17
N LEU A 166 0.66 -3.06 -2.05
CA LEU A 166 0.89 -3.59 -0.70
C LEU A 166 -0.10 -4.69 -0.33
N LEU A 167 -1.36 -4.61 -0.78
CA LEU A 167 -2.36 -5.65 -0.60
C LEU A 167 -1.98 -6.93 -1.36
N THR A 168 -1.63 -6.81 -2.64
CA THR A 168 -1.24 -7.97 -3.45
C THR A 168 0.06 -8.59 -2.95
N LEU A 169 1.00 -7.79 -2.48
CA LEU A 169 2.22 -8.28 -1.83
C LEU A 169 1.91 -9.05 -0.53
N PHE A 170 0.99 -8.55 0.30
CA PHE A 170 0.57 -9.26 1.51
C PHE A 170 -0.05 -10.62 1.20
N ILE A 171 -0.95 -10.66 0.22
CA ILE A 171 -1.55 -11.91 -0.27
C ILE A 171 -0.45 -12.87 -0.74
N SER A 172 0.55 -12.37 -1.46
CA SER A 172 1.68 -13.18 -1.93
C SER A 172 2.48 -13.79 -0.78
N ILE A 173 2.82 -12.99 0.22
CA ILE A 173 3.52 -13.45 1.43
C ILE A 173 2.69 -14.53 2.14
N ALA A 174 1.40 -14.31 2.34
CA ALA A 174 0.52 -15.27 2.99
C ALA A 174 0.44 -16.60 2.23
N CYS A 175 0.22 -16.55 0.92
CA CYS A 175 0.18 -17.73 0.07
C CYS A 175 1.55 -18.46 0.04
N MET A 176 2.66 -17.72 0.00
CA MET A 176 4.01 -18.31 0.06
C MET A 176 4.22 -19.05 1.38
N MET A 177 3.79 -18.48 2.51
CA MET A 177 3.92 -19.11 3.82
C MET A 177 3.05 -20.38 3.95
N ILE A 178 1.85 -20.38 3.38
CA ILE A 178 0.99 -21.58 3.31
C ILE A 178 1.63 -22.66 2.44
N ALA A 179 2.20 -22.28 1.29
CA ALA A 179 2.93 -23.20 0.42
C ALA A 179 4.14 -23.79 1.15
N PHE A 180 4.92 -22.97 1.86
CA PHE A 180 6.05 -23.43 2.67
C PHE A 180 5.61 -24.42 3.75
N ALA A 181 4.55 -24.10 4.51
CA ALA A 181 4.00 -25.00 5.52
C ALA A 181 3.57 -26.36 4.92
N SER A 182 2.91 -26.32 3.76
CA SER A 182 2.45 -27.50 3.04
C SER A 182 3.63 -28.34 2.52
N ALA A 183 4.66 -27.69 1.97
CA ALA A 183 5.88 -28.36 1.50
C ALA A 183 6.59 -29.09 2.66
N PHE A 184 6.75 -28.42 3.81
CA PHE A 184 7.34 -29.06 5.00
C PHE A 184 6.50 -30.23 5.50
N PHE A 185 5.17 -30.09 5.51
CA PHE A 185 4.29 -31.19 5.87
C PHE A 185 4.50 -32.39 4.94
N ILE A 186 4.62 -32.17 3.63
CA ILE A 186 4.89 -33.25 2.67
C ILE A 186 6.25 -33.90 2.93
N THR A 187 7.30 -33.12 3.22
CA THR A 187 8.66 -33.65 3.40
C THR A 187 8.89 -34.38 4.72
N TYR A 188 8.26 -33.94 5.82
CA TYR A 188 8.58 -34.41 7.18
C TYR A 188 7.46 -35.17 7.89
N ASN A 189 6.34 -35.48 7.22
CA ASN A 189 5.25 -36.24 7.81
C ASN A 189 5.57 -37.75 7.90
N TYR A 190 6.51 -38.11 8.78
CA TYR A 190 6.86 -39.48 9.17
C TYR A 190 6.35 -39.84 10.58
N GLY A 191 5.19 -39.30 11.00
CA GLY A 191 4.51 -39.71 12.23
C GLY A 191 4.81 -38.90 13.51
N SER A 192 5.56 -37.80 13.44
CA SER A 192 5.78 -36.88 14.57
C SER A 192 4.95 -35.60 14.44
N TRP A 193 4.00 -35.39 15.35
CA TRP A 193 3.16 -34.18 15.44
C TRP A 193 3.93 -32.94 15.94
N VAL A 194 5.18 -33.08 16.35
CA VAL A 194 6.00 -31.99 16.88
C VAL A 194 6.46 -31.03 15.77
N VAL A 195 6.80 -31.58 14.60
CA VAL A 195 7.32 -30.80 13.46
C VAL A 195 6.23 -29.89 12.86
N PRO A 196 4.99 -30.36 12.57
CA PRO A 196 3.91 -29.49 12.07
C PRO A 196 3.52 -28.36 13.02
N ASN A 197 3.45 -28.62 14.34
CA ASN A 197 3.12 -27.61 15.33
C ASN A 197 4.20 -26.51 15.43
N SER A 198 5.47 -26.88 15.33
CA SER A 198 6.58 -25.93 15.35
C SER A 198 6.57 -25.01 14.12
N ILE A 199 6.21 -25.55 12.95
CA ILE A 199 6.11 -24.79 11.70
C ILE A 199 4.89 -23.87 11.72
N ALA A 200 3.75 -24.29 12.27
CA ALA A 200 2.57 -23.44 12.38
C ALA A 200 2.88 -22.16 13.19
N VAL A 201 3.60 -22.29 14.31
CA VAL A 201 4.05 -21.15 15.11
C VAL A 201 5.01 -20.25 14.33
N LEU A 202 5.95 -20.85 13.59
CA LEU A 202 6.94 -20.12 12.81
C LEU A 202 6.31 -19.37 11.62
N VAL A 203 5.26 -19.94 11.03
CA VAL A 203 4.54 -19.34 9.89
C VAL A 203 3.70 -18.14 10.31
N CYS A 204 3.14 -18.18 11.51
CA CYS A 204 2.37 -17.05 12.06
C CYS A 204 3.26 -15.83 12.35
N LEU A 205 4.54 -16.02 12.66
CA LEU A 205 5.42 -14.93 13.08
C LEU A 205 5.64 -13.86 11.99
N PRO A 206 6.04 -14.17 10.74
CA PRO A 206 6.17 -13.17 9.67
C PRO A 206 4.85 -12.48 9.31
N LEU A 207 3.73 -13.21 9.38
CA LEU A 207 2.39 -12.66 9.09
C LEU A 207 1.98 -11.63 10.15
N LEU A 208 2.15 -11.97 11.42
CA LEU A 208 1.86 -11.06 12.53
C LEU A 208 2.80 -9.84 12.50
N LEU A 209 4.09 -10.05 12.21
CA LEU A 209 5.06 -8.98 12.02
C LEU A 209 4.66 -8.05 10.89
N TYR A 210 4.26 -8.58 9.72
CA TYR A 210 3.82 -7.76 8.60
C TYR A 210 2.55 -6.97 8.94
N ILE A 211 1.55 -7.62 9.55
CA ILE A 211 0.33 -6.92 9.99
C ILE A 211 0.66 -5.79 10.96
N PHE A 212 1.54 -6.05 11.95
CA PHE A 212 1.94 -5.06 12.94
C PHE A 212 2.74 -3.90 12.34
N LEU A 213 3.75 -4.19 11.52
CA LEU A 213 4.59 -3.18 10.85
C LEU A 213 3.78 -2.32 9.88
N GLN A 214 2.88 -2.94 9.12
CA GLN A 214 2.09 -2.24 8.13
C GLN A 214 0.85 -1.57 8.73
N TYR A 215 0.48 -1.87 9.99
CA TYR A 215 -0.73 -1.34 10.64
C TYR A 215 -0.78 0.18 10.63
N SER A 216 0.32 0.86 10.98
CA SER A 216 0.41 2.34 10.95
C SER A 216 0.18 2.90 9.54
N LEU A 217 0.72 2.21 8.55
CA LEU A 217 0.61 2.59 7.15
C LEU A 217 -0.83 2.38 6.65
N TRP A 218 -1.44 1.24 6.98
CA TRP A 218 -2.83 0.93 6.69
C TRP A 218 -3.80 1.86 7.43
N SER A 219 -3.55 2.20 8.70
CA SER A 219 -4.38 3.13 9.46
C SER A 219 -4.35 4.52 8.84
N ASP A 220 -3.19 5.00 8.41
CA ASP A 220 -3.07 6.32 7.78
C ASP A 220 -3.69 6.36 6.40
N ILE A 221 -3.53 5.29 5.62
CA ILE A 221 -4.21 5.08 4.35
C ILE A 221 -5.74 5.10 4.54
N ILE A 222 -6.25 4.32 5.49
CA ILE A 222 -7.68 4.17 5.74
C ILE A 222 -8.22 5.47 6.32
N TYR A 223 -7.52 6.11 7.24
CA TYR A 223 -7.89 7.41 7.82
C TYR A 223 -7.93 8.49 6.74
N SER A 224 -6.88 8.60 5.92
CA SER A 224 -6.84 9.52 4.78
C SER A 224 -7.91 9.19 3.73
N THR A 225 -8.35 7.95 3.59
CA THR A 225 -9.37 7.58 2.59
C THR A 225 -10.82 7.71 3.12
N PHE A 226 -11.09 7.24 4.35
CA PHE A 226 -12.41 7.19 4.98
C PHE A 226 -12.79 8.47 5.71
N ASN A 227 -11.87 9.09 6.45
CA ASN A 227 -12.21 10.32 7.18
C ASN A 227 -12.51 11.46 6.21
N CYS A 228 -11.99 11.35 4.99
CA CYS A 228 -12.31 12.20 3.86
C CYS A 228 -13.65 11.93 3.19
N ARG A 229 -14.35 10.85 3.56
CA ARG A 229 -15.72 10.57 3.12
C ARG A 229 -16.76 10.92 4.19
N SER A 230 -16.39 10.90 5.48
CA SER A 230 -17.34 11.11 6.59
C SER A 230 -17.26 12.46 7.31
N LEU A 231 -16.10 13.13 7.40
CA LEU A 231 -16.00 14.41 8.14
C LEU A 231 -16.76 15.57 7.50
N PHE A 232 -17.04 15.51 6.19
CA PHE A 232 -17.64 16.63 5.45
C PHE A 232 -18.91 16.24 4.67
N ARG A 233 -19.59 15.16 5.04
CA ARG A 233 -20.98 14.98 4.59
C ARG A 233 -21.82 16.06 5.30
N PRO A 234 -22.43 17.01 4.59
CA PRO A 234 -23.29 18.00 5.22
C PRO A 234 -24.49 17.24 5.80
N THR A 235 -24.63 17.20 7.13
CA THR A 235 -25.77 16.53 7.78
C THR A 235 -27.05 17.33 7.62
N LYS A 236 -27.01 18.56 7.08
CA LYS A 236 -28.21 19.37 6.81
C LYS A 236 -28.08 20.17 5.52
N CYS A 237 -29.16 20.16 4.75
CA CYS A 237 -29.38 21.05 3.61
C CYS A 237 -29.34 22.49 4.14
N MET A 238 -28.33 23.27 3.72
CA MET A 238 -28.36 24.73 3.95
C MET A 238 -29.42 25.31 3.02
N ILE A 239 -30.61 25.52 3.58
CA ILE A 239 -31.66 26.31 2.95
C ILE A 239 -31.16 27.75 2.97
N TYR A 240 -30.80 28.27 1.81
CA TYR A 240 -30.62 29.70 1.62
C TYR A 240 -32.00 30.35 1.62
N THR A 241 -32.32 31.08 2.70
CA THR A 241 -33.38 32.10 2.74
C THR A 241 -32.75 33.46 2.81
#